data_AF-I0Z056-F1
#
_entry.id   AF-I0Z056-F1
#
_cell.length_a   1.000
_cell.length_b   1.000
_cell.length_c   1.000
_cell.angle_alpha   90.00
_cell.angle_beta   90.00
_cell.angle_gamma   90.00
#
_symmetry.space_group_name_H-M   'P 1'
#
loop_
_entity.id
_entity.type
_entity.pdbx_description
1 polymer ?
#
loop_
_entity_poly.entity_id
_entity_poly.type
_entity_poly.pdbx_seq_one_letter_code
_entity_poly.pdbx_strand_id
1 'polypeptide(L)'
;MDAWQQDPDEDRQGARETGSYVCNASDDVLLHAQLRRARDRRRKKRKKDFASFNLEAVNDEIVAFVEDAAGSGGLELPDFSKMQRLQVRALAAVYGLKPRACGRTGQTLFKTPRTSPLTSEGQAQVERLLACSVPHGKPTPELKRELEAAMRSSRAALTRPIKADNKGSLMLRQMGWSEGSGLGASRQGRTEPIPMHLGQRRQGLGR
;
A
#
# COMPACT_ATOMS: atom_id res chain seq x y z
N MET A 1 -25.74 42.94 57.71
CA MET A 1 -25.36 44.30 57.28
C MET A 1 -24.01 44.57 57.91
N ASP A 2 -22.94 44.48 57.13
CA ASP A 2 -21.87 45.50 57.09
C ASP A 2 -20.75 45.04 56.16
N ALA A 3 -20.33 45.98 55.33
CA ALA A 3 -19.39 45.85 54.23
C ALA A 3 -17.99 46.26 54.67
N TRP A 4 -16.96 45.49 54.28
CA TRP A 4 -15.54 45.86 54.25
C TRP A 4 -14.88 44.92 53.22
N GLN A 5 -14.65 45.28 51.95
CA GLN A 5 -13.77 46.31 51.37
C GLN A 5 -12.26 46.01 51.55
N GLN A 6 -11.59 45.90 50.39
CA GLN A 6 -10.16 46.11 50.09
C GLN A 6 -9.14 44.98 50.31
N ASP A 7 -8.53 44.61 49.17
CA ASP A 7 -7.20 44.00 49.03
C ASP A 7 -6.10 44.90 49.62
N PRO A 8 -4.96 44.28 50.01
CA PRO A 8 -3.68 44.86 49.60
C PRO A 8 -2.69 43.82 49.05
N ASP A 9 -1.91 44.29 48.09
CA ASP A 9 -0.70 43.68 47.54
C ASP A 9 0.24 43.12 48.61
N GLU A 10 0.63 41.85 48.48
CA GLU A 10 1.87 41.32 49.06
C GLU A 10 2.66 40.53 48.01
N ASP A 11 3.70 41.18 47.52
CA ASP A 11 5.04 40.64 47.27
C ASP A 11 5.18 39.11 47.17
N ARG A 12 5.08 38.59 45.95
CA ARG A 12 5.81 37.37 45.57
C ARG A 12 6.92 37.72 44.59
N GLN A 13 8.06 38.08 45.16
CA GLN A 13 9.37 37.98 44.52
C GLN A 13 9.62 36.52 44.13
N GLY A 14 9.19 36.14 42.93
CA GLY A 14 9.54 34.88 42.28
C GLY A 14 10.66 35.14 41.28
N ALA A 15 11.88 34.77 41.66
CA ALA A 15 13.07 34.83 40.84
C ALA A 15 12.80 34.39 39.40
N ARG A 16 13.07 35.26 38.44
CA ARG A 16 13.25 34.88 37.04
C ARG A 16 14.58 34.13 36.95
N GLU A 17 14.57 32.85 37.32
CA GLU A 17 15.63 31.93 36.92
C GLU A 17 15.59 31.88 35.39
N THR A 18 16.53 32.58 34.77
CA THR A 18 16.89 32.36 33.38
C THR A 18 17.50 30.97 33.32
N GLY A 19 16.64 29.97 33.12
CA GLY A 19 17.03 28.62 32.79
C GLY A 19 17.81 28.62 31.48
N SER A 20 19.12 28.90 31.59
CA SER A 20 20.10 28.58 30.58
C SER A 20 20.07 27.07 30.42
N TYR A 21 19.31 26.59 29.43
CA TYR A 21 19.46 25.23 28.93
C TYR A 21 20.84 25.15 28.31
N VAL A 22 21.82 24.78 29.12
CA VAL A 22 23.09 24.25 28.62
C VAL A 22 22.73 22.94 27.94
N CYS A 23 22.48 22.99 26.64
CA CYS A 23 22.33 21.79 25.82
C CYS A 23 23.70 21.11 25.74
N ASN A 24 23.96 20.23 26.71
CA ASN A 24 25.11 19.34 26.66
C ASN A 24 24.97 18.47 25.41
N ALA A 25 25.80 18.70 24.40
CA ALA A 25 25.81 17.94 23.15
C ALA A 25 25.89 16.42 23.40
N SER A 26 26.47 16.00 24.52
CA SER A 26 26.53 14.60 24.97
C SER A 26 25.14 14.00 25.28
N ASP A 27 24.22 14.77 25.84
CA ASP A 27 22.87 14.32 26.22
C ASP A 27 21.97 14.18 24.98
N ASP A 28 22.12 15.09 24.00
CA ASP A 28 21.44 15.01 22.69
C ASP A 28 21.90 13.81 21.86
N VAL A 29 23.21 13.51 21.87
CA VAL A 29 23.76 12.32 21.20
C VAL A 29 23.25 11.04 21.85
N LEU A 30 23.16 11.00 23.19
CA LEU A 30 22.65 9.85 23.92
C LEU A 30 21.15 9.63 23.65
N LEU A 31 20.34 10.68 23.66
CA LEU A 31 18.92 10.63 23.37
C LEU A 31 18.67 10.17 21.92
N HIS A 32 19.41 10.71 20.95
CA HIS A 32 19.31 10.30 19.56
C HIS A 32 19.72 8.83 19.38
N ALA A 33 20.76 8.35 20.07
CA ALA A 33 21.15 6.94 20.07
C ALA A 33 20.08 6.03 20.69
N GLN A 34 19.43 6.46 21.78
CA GLN A 34 18.32 5.73 22.42
C GLN A 34 17.10 5.65 21.50
N LEU A 35 16.73 6.74 20.83
CA LEU A 35 15.62 6.77 19.86
C LEU A 35 15.92 5.88 18.63
N ARG A 36 17.15 5.87 18.13
CA ARG A 36 17.59 4.94 17.05
C ARG A 36 17.47 3.48 17.51
N ARG A 37 17.96 3.14 18.71
CA ARG A 37 17.83 1.79 19.29
C ARG A 37 16.37 1.37 19.47
N ALA A 38 15.51 2.27 19.94
CA ALA A 38 14.06 2.01 20.08
C ALA A 38 13.39 1.79 18.71
N ARG A 39 13.74 2.60 17.71
CA ARG A 39 13.26 2.45 16.33
C ARG A 39 13.73 1.13 15.71
N ASP A 40 14.97 0.74 15.94
CA ASP A 40 15.51 -0.53 15.45
C ASP A 40 14.90 -1.74 16.16
N ARG A 41 14.63 -1.65 17.47
CA ARG A 41 13.86 -2.67 18.20
C ARG A 41 12.44 -2.81 17.65
N ARG A 42 11.75 -1.69 17.39
CA ARG A 42 10.43 -1.68 16.74
C ARG A 42 10.50 -2.26 15.32
N ARG A 43 11.55 -1.97 14.56
CA ARG A 43 11.77 -2.49 13.20
C ARG A 43 12.06 -3.99 13.21
N LYS A 44 12.88 -4.48 14.15
CA LYS A 44 13.17 -5.90 14.36
C LYS A 44 11.93 -6.67 14.80
N LYS A 45 11.15 -6.12 15.74
CA LYS A 45 9.87 -6.70 16.17
C LYS A 45 8.88 -6.81 15.00
N ARG A 46 8.65 -5.71 14.26
CA ARG A 46 7.81 -5.74 13.05
C ARG A 46 8.32 -6.73 11.99
N LYS A 47 9.63 -6.87 11.83
CA LYS A 47 10.23 -7.84 10.90
C LYS A 47 10.03 -9.28 11.40
N LYS A 48 10.10 -9.53 12.71
CA LYS A 48 9.81 -10.83 13.33
C LYS A 48 8.33 -11.20 13.20
N ASP A 49 7.43 -10.28 13.56
CA ASP A 49 5.98 -10.46 13.45
C ASP A 49 5.54 -10.66 11.97
N PHE A 50 6.30 -10.11 11.02
CA PHE A 50 6.12 -10.33 9.58
C PHE A 50 6.69 -11.66 9.09
N ALA A 51 7.82 -12.13 9.67
CA ALA A 51 8.52 -13.32 9.22
C ALA A 51 7.86 -14.65 9.64
N SER A 52 6.93 -14.64 10.61
CA SER A 52 6.30 -15.86 11.12
C SER A 52 4.97 -16.23 10.45
N PHE A 53 4.50 -15.47 9.47
CA PHE A 53 3.23 -15.75 8.80
C PHE A 53 3.47 -16.29 7.40
N ASN A 54 3.13 -17.56 7.22
CA ASN A 54 3.15 -18.22 5.93
C ASN A 54 1.73 -18.20 5.34
N LEU A 55 1.48 -17.32 4.35
CA LEU A 55 0.19 -17.22 3.68
C LEU A 55 -0.13 -18.50 2.88
N GLU A 56 0.90 -19.21 2.42
CA GLU A 56 0.78 -20.46 1.67
C GLU A 56 0.22 -21.60 2.55
N ALA A 57 0.72 -21.73 3.78
CA ALA A 57 0.18 -22.71 4.74
C ALA A 57 -1.31 -22.47 5.05
N VAL A 58 -1.72 -21.20 5.19
CA VAL A 58 -3.14 -20.86 5.39
C VAL A 58 -3.97 -21.16 4.14
N ASN A 59 -3.39 -21.02 2.95
CA ASN A 59 -4.04 -21.40 1.70
C ASN A 59 -4.29 -22.90 1.63
N ASP A 60 -3.31 -23.72 2.02
CA ASP A 60 -3.44 -25.18 2.05
C ASP A 60 -4.53 -25.64 3.04
N GLU A 61 -4.58 -25.03 4.23
CA GLU A 61 -5.66 -25.26 5.20
C GLU A 61 -7.04 -24.90 4.64
N ILE A 62 -7.13 -23.80 3.87
CA ILE A 62 -8.37 -23.38 3.20
C ILE A 62 -8.76 -24.36 2.09
N VAL A 63 -7.81 -24.83 1.29
CA VAL A 63 -8.07 -25.80 0.21
C VAL A 63 -8.61 -27.10 0.78
N ALA A 64 -7.94 -27.67 1.78
CA ALA A 64 -8.42 -28.86 2.48
C ALA A 64 -9.83 -28.65 3.04
N PHE A 65 -10.06 -27.49 3.67
CA PHE A 65 -11.39 -27.14 4.16
C PHE A 65 -12.43 -27.10 3.04
N VAL A 66 -12.16 -26.52 1.88
CA VAL A 66 -13.11 -26.45 0.76
C VAL A 66 -13.41 -27.84 0.20
N GLU A 67 -12.40 -28.70 0.08
CA GLU A 67 -12.51 -30.07 -0.46
C GLU A 67 -13.26 -31.03 0.47
N ASP A 68 -13.21 -30.81 1.79
CA ASP A 68 -13.92 -31.63 2.78
C ASP A 68 -15.44 -31.45 2.70
N ALA A 69 -16.12 -32.20 1.84
CA ALA A 69 -17.57 -32.13 1.64
C ALA A 69 -18.39 -32.41 2.92
N ALA A 70 -17.82 -33.10 3.90
CA ALA A 70 -18.45 -33.44 5.18
C ALA A 70 -18.25 -32.40 6.29
N GLY A 71 -17.38 -31.40 6.10
CA GLY A 71 -17.04 -30.40 7.12
C GLY A 71 -18.11 -29.31 7.24
N SER A 72 -19.10 -29.52 8.11
CA SER A 72 -20.14 -28.54 8.48
C SER A 72 -19.69 -27.51 9.53
N GLY A 73 -18.49 -27.66 10.08
CA GLY A 73 -17.87 -26.71 11.01
C GLY A 73 -17.22 -25.52 10.31
N GLY A 74 -17.11 -24.38 11.00
CA GLY A 74 -16.28 -23.27 10.53
C GLY A 74 -14.78 -23.56 10.74
N LEU A 75 -13.92 -23.08 9.83
CA LEU A 75 -12.47 -23.14 9.97
C LEU A 75 -12.00 -22.01 10.89
N GLU A 76 -11.64 -22.34 12.13
CA GLU A 76 -11.06 -21.39 13.10
C GLU A 76 -9.61 -21.12 12.75
N LEU A 77 -9.27 -19.86 12.52
CA LEU A 77 -7.91 -19.45 12.20
C LEU A 77 -7.25 -18.75 13.39
N PRO A 78 -5.92 -18.89 13.57
CA PRO A 78 -5.18 -18.20 14.62
C PRO A 78 -5.33 -16.67 14.58
N ASP A 79 -5.08 -16.02 15.71
CA ASP A 79 -5.06 -14.57 15.80
C ASP A 79 -3.88 -13.99 15.00
N PHE A 80 -4.20 -13.35 13.87
CA PHE A 80 -3.19 -12.72 13.02
C PHE A 80 -3.07 -11.21 13.27
N SER A 81 -1.99 -10.59 12.80
CA SER A 81 -1.88 -9.12 12.72
C SER A 81 -2.87 -8.53 11.70
N LYS A 82 -3.12 -7.22 11.77
CA LYS A 82 -4.08 -6.53 10.88
C LYS A 82 -3.82 -6.77 9.39
N MET A 83 -2.55 -6.77 8.97
CA MET A 83 -2.18 -7.01 7.56
C MET A 83 -2.39 -8.45 7.16
N GLN A 84 -2.03 -9.40 8.02
CA GLN A 84 -2.18 -10.82 7.77
C GLN A 84 -3.68 -11.19 7.65
N ARG A 85 -4.53 -10.65 8.54
CA ARG A 85 -5.99 -10.81 8.40
C ARG A 85 -6.53 -10.28 7.07
N LEU A 86 -5.99 -9.19 6.56
CA LEU A 86 -6.41 -8.65 5.27
C LEU A 86 -6.02 -9.61 4.13
N GLN A 87 -4.82 -10.20 4.19
CA GLN A 87 -4.37 -11.20 3.22
C GLN A 87 -5.25 -12.46 3.27
N VAL A 88 -5.54 -12.98 4.47
CA VAL A 88 -6.45 -14.13 4.64
C VAL A 88 -7.87 -13.80 4.15
N ARG A 89 -8.37 -12.59 4.40
CA ARG A 89 -9.67 -12.14 3.87
C ARG A 89 -9.67 -12.08 2.35
N ALA A 90 -8.57 -11.66 1.74
CA ALA A 90 -8.43 -11.65 0.28
C ALA A 90 -8.47 -13.07 -0.29
N LEU A 91 -7.72 -14.02 0.32
CA LEU A 91 -7.81 -15.43 -0.06
C LEU A 91 -9.23 -15.99 0.10
N ALA A 92 -9.82 -15.83 1.28
CA ALA A 92 -11.16 -16.32 1.59
C ALA A 92 -12.20 -15.81 0.59
N ALA A 93 -12.08 -14.56 0.12
CA ALA A 93 -12.95 -13.99 -0.89
C ALA A 93 -12.85 -14.73 -2.25
N VAL A 94 -11.64 -15.13 -2.67
CA VAL A 94 -11.44 -15.89 -3.91
C VAL A 94 -12.10 -17.27 -3.81
N TYR A 95 -12.01 -17.92 -2.66
CA TYR A 95 -12.69 -19.19 -2.39
C TYR A 95 -14.18 -19.06 -2.09
N GLY A 96 -14.75 -17.84 -2.04
CA GLY A 96 -16.16 -17.63 -1.70
C GLY A 96 -16.52 -17.92 -0.23
N LEU A 97 -15.51 -17.95 0.64
CA LEU A 97 -15.66 -18.19 2.09
C LEU A 97 -16.08 -16.93 2.82
N LYS A 98 -16.94 -17.07 3.84
CA LYS A 98 -17.40 -15.95 4.66
C LYS A 98 -16.61 -15.90 5.98
N PRO A 99 -15.82 -14.85 6.22
CA PRO A 99 -15.19 -14.65 7.52
C PRO A 99 -16.19 -14.12 8.53
N ARG A 100 -16.14 -14.66 9.74
CA ARG A 100 -16.80 -14.14 10.94
C ARG A 100 -15.73 -13.77 11.95
N ALA A 101 -15.78 -12.56 12.47
CA ALA A 101 -14.85 -12.16 13.53
C ALA A 101 -15.19 -12.91 14.82
N CYS A 102 -14.16 -13.45 15.47
CA CYS A 102 -14.26 -14.04 16.80
C CYS A 102 -13.32 -13.26 17.73
N GLY A 103 -13.85 -12.69 18.80
CA GLY A 103 -13.05 -11.89 19.74
C GLY A 103 -12.45 -10.61 19.11
N ARG A 104 -11.23 -10.26 19.53
CA ARG A 104 -10.58 -8.99 19.16
C ARG A 104 -9.75 -9.10 17.88
N THR A 105 -9.17 -10.27 17.63
CA THR A 105 -8.19 -10.49 16.55
C THR A 105 -8.37 -11.81 15.80
N GLY A 106 -9.25 -12.70 16.26
CA GLY A 106 -9.52 -13.99 15.64
C GLY A 106 -10.58 -13.93 14.54
N GLN A 107 -10.58 -14.94 13.69
CA GLN A 107 -11.59 -15.09 12.65
C GLN A 107 -11.87 -16.56 12.34
N THR A 108 -13.14 -16.85 12.08
CA THR A 108 -13.62 -18.16 11.65
C THR A 108 -14.11 -18.04 10.22
N LEU A 109 -13.72 -18.94 9.31
CA LEU A 109 -14.21 -18.98 7.94
C LEU A 109 -15.34 -20.01 7.81
N PHE A 110 -16.45 -19.61 7.20
CA PHE A 110 -17.59 -20.48 6.95
C PHE A 110 -17.78 -20.73 5.47
N LYS A 111 -18.15 -21.97 5.14
CA LYS A 111 -18.62 -22.31 3.80
C LYS A 111 -19.92 -21.57 3.51
N THR A 112 -20.10 -21.21 2.24
CA THR A 112 -21.31 -20.58 1.74
C THR A 112 -21.73 -21.30 0.47
N PRO A 113 -22.95 -21.09 -0.05
CA PRO A 113 -23.32 -21.65 -1.36
C PRO A 113 -22.40 -21.23 -2.51
N ARG A 114 -21.54 -20.22 -2.31
CA ARG A 114 -20.56 -19.74 -3.29
C ARG A 114 -19.18 -20.35 -3.11
N THR A 115 -18.96 -21.15 -2.05
CA THR A 115 -17.69 -21.86 -1.93
C THR A 115 -17.60 -22.91 -3.01
N SER A 116 -16.58 -22.81 -3.82
CA SER A 116 -16.31 -23.74 -4.90
C SER A 116 -14.81 -24.02 -4.94
N PRO A 117 -14.41 -25.22 -5.40
CA PRO A 117 -13.04 -25.48 -5.79
C PRO A 117 -12.58 -24.43 -6.81
N LEU A 118 -11.29 -24.13 -6.76
CA LEU A 118 -10.72 -23.01 -7.49
C LEU A 118 -10.83 -23.21 -9.00
N THR A 119 -11.39 -22.22 -9.70
CA THR A 119 -11.31 -22.16 -11.17
C THR A 119 -9.90 -21.76 -11.62
N SER A 120 -9.55 -21.95 -12.89
CA SER A 120 -8.24 -21.51 -13.43
C SER A 120 -7.99 -20.01 -13.21
N GLU A 121 -9.04 -19.19 -13.29
CA GLU A 121 -8.97 -17.75 -12.99
C GLU A 121 -8.74 -17.51 -11.49
N GLY A 122 -9.45 -18.25 -10.64
CA GLY A 122 -9.26 -18.20 -9.18
C GLY A 122 -7.85 -18.61 -8.76
N GLN A 123 -7.28 -19.63 -9.40
CA GLN A 123 -5.89 -20.07 -9.19
C GLN A 123 -4.91 -18.94 -9.49
N ALA A 124 -5.04 -18.29 -10.66
CA ALA A 124 -4.21 -17.15 -11.01
C ALA A 124 -4.37 -15.96 -10.03
N GLN A 125 -5.57 -15.76 -9.47
CA GLN A 125 -5.80 -14.74 -8.44
C GLN A 125 -5.08 -15.08 -7.12
N VAL A 126 -5.15 -16.33 -6.67
CA VAL A 126 -4.43 -16.81 -5.48
C VAL A 126 -2.92 -16.70 -5.67
N GLU A 127 -2.38 -17.13 -6.81
CA GLU A 127 -0.95 -17.00 -7.12
C GLU A 127 -0.47 -15.55 -7.03
N ARG A 128 -1.24 -14.59 -7.56
CA ARG A 128 -0.92 -13.16 -7.42
C ARG A 128 -0.91 -12.70 -5.96
N LEU A 129 -1.84 -13.18 -5.14
CA LEU A 129 -1.92 -12.84 -3.72
C LEU A 129 -0.74 -13.44 -2.94
N LEU A 130 -0.38 -14.70 -3.22
CA LEU A 130 0.78 -15.37 -2.63
C LEU A 130 2.08 -14.68 -3.04
N ALA A 131 2.26 -14.34 -4.32
CA ALA A 131 3.43 -13.63 -4.82
C ALA A 131 3.63 -12.26 -4.15
N CYS A 132 2.53 -11.55 -3.84
CA CYS A 132 2.57 -10.28 -3.12
C CYS A 132 2.85 -10.42 -1.61
N SER A 133 2.74 -11.62 -1.05
CA SER A 133 2.88 -11.87 0.39
C SER A 133 4.30 -12.20 0.84
N VAL A 134 5.13 -12.71 -0.07
CA VAL A 134 6.52 -13.00 0.20
C VAL A 134 7.27 -11.69 0.45
N PRO A 135 8.05 -11.54 1.54
CA PRO A 135 9.01 -10.46 1.62
C PRO A 135 9.97 -10.64 0.46
N HIS A 136 9.81 -9.87 -0.61
CA HIS A 136 10.84 -9.81 -1.63
C HIS A 136 12.14 -9.45 -0.92
N GLY A 137 13.05 -10.43 -0.87
CA GLY A 137 14.47 -10.16 -0.79
C GLY A 137 14.82 -9.12 -1.86
N LYS A 138 15.95 -8.42 -1.69
CA LYS A 138 16.42 -7.50 -2.73
C LYS A 138 16.30 -8.23 -4.08
N PRO A 139 15.60 -7.67 -5.08
CA PRO A 139 15.35 -8.42 -6.31
C PRO A 139 16.70 -8.83 -6.89
N THR A 140 16.76 -10.06 -7.38
CA THR A 140 17.96 -10.59 -8.04
C THR A 140 18.37 -9.60 -9.13
N PRO A 141 19.69 -9.46 -9.39
CA PRO A 141 20.17 -8.52 -10.41
C PRO A 141 19.54 -8.77 -11.78
N GLU A 142 19.18 -10.01 -12.08
CA GLU A 142 18.49 -10.42 -13.31
C GLU A 142 17.07 -9.84 -13.41
N LEU A 143 16.22 -10.03 -12.39
CA LEU A 143 14.87 -9.50 -12.38
C LEU A 143 14.85 -7.96 -12.44
N LYS A 144 15.82 -7.30 -11.80
CA LYS A 144 15.99 -5.84 -11.93
C LYS A 144 16.29 -5.44 -13.37
N ARG A 145 17.19 -6.16 -14.03
CA ARG A 145 17.57 -5.90 -15.42
C ARG A 145 16.40 -6.12 -16.37
N GLU A 146 15.59 -7.15 -16.15
CA GLU A 146 14.37 -7.41 -16.91
C GLU A 146 13.33 -6.31 -16.73
N LEU A 147 13.09 -5.86 -15.49
CA LEU A 147 12.18 -4.75 -15.21
C LEU A 147 12.66 -3.45 -15.86
N GLU A 148 13.96 -3.15 -15.76
CA GLU A 148 14.54 -2.01 -16.44
C GLU A 148 14.45 -2.11 -17.97
N ALA A 149 14.68 -3.31 -18.54
CA ALA A 149 14.54 -3.55 -19.98
C ALA A 149 13.08 -3.38 -20.44
N ALA A 150 12.12 -3.90 -19.68
CA ALA A 150 10.69 -3.72 -19.93
C ALA A 150 10.29 -2.26 -19.85
N MET A 151 10.78 -1.52 -18.85
CA MET A 151 10.51 -0.09 -18.70
C MET A 151 11.15 0.75 -19.81
N ARG A 152 12.36 0.37 -20.28
CA ARG A 152 13.00 0.99 -21.46
C ARG A 152 12.21 0.71 -22.74
N SER A 153 11.73 -0.52 -22.95
CA SER A 153 10.90 -0.89 -24.09
C SER A 153 9.56 -0.13 -24.09
N SER A 154 8.90 -0.05 -22.94
CA SER A 154 7.68 0.75 -22.78
C SER A 154 7.93 2.24 -23.06
N ARG A 155 9.06 2.79 -22.60
CA ARG A 155 9.42 4.19 -22.89
C ARG A 155 9.70 4.42 -24.37
N ALA A 156 10.34 3.46 -25.05
CA ALA A 156 10.54 3.52 -26.50
C ALA A 156 9.21 3.39 -27.26
N ALA A 157 8.22 2.68 -26.73
CA ALA A 157 6.89 2.60 -27.34
C ALA A 157 6.14 3.94 -27.31
N LEU A 158 6.35 4.78 -26.29
CA LEU A 158 5.72 6.11 -26.17
C LEU A 158 6.16 7.11 -27.25
N THR A 159 7.34 6.90 -27.85
CA THR A 159 7.87 7.77 -28.90
C THR A 159 7.57 7.27 -30.31
N ARG A 160 6.97 6.10 -30.46
CA ARG A 160 6.64 5.53 -31.78
C ARG A 160 5.36 6.17 -32.32
N PRO A 161 5.31 6.53 -33.60
CA PRO A 161 4.10 7.08 -34.21
C PRO A 161 2.96 6.05 -34.16
N ILE A 162 1.72 6.55 -34.08
CA ILE A 162 0.52 5.72 -34.08
C ILE A 162 0.40 5.06 -35.46
N LYS A 163 0.31 3.73 -35.49
CA LYS A 163 0.14 2.99 -36.74
C LYS A 163 -1.21 3.31 -37.39
N ALA A 164 -1.27 3.35 -38.72
CA ALA A 164 -2.46 3.70 -39.49
C ALA A 164 -3.63 2.70 -39.37
N ASP A 165 -3.33 1.46 -39.00
CA ASP A 165 -4.31 0.39 -38.71
C ASP A 165 -5.01 0.56 -37.34
N ASN A 166 -4.56 1.53 -36.53
CA ASN A 166 -5.17 1.80 -35.24
C ASN A 166 -6.53 2.51 -35.41
N LYS A 167 -7.55 2.03 -34.70
CA LYS A 167 -8.90 2.64 -34.71
C LYS A 167 -8.86 4.14 -34.40
N GLY A 168 -8.00 4.55 -33.47
CA GLY A 168 -7.82 5.96 -33.10
C GLY A 168 -7.25 6.81 -34.25
N SER A 169 -6.27 6.31 -35.01
CA SER A 169 -5.75 7.06 -36.17
C SER A 169 -6.78 7.20 -37.28
N LEU A 170 -7.62 6.19 -37.48
CA LEU A 170 -8.73 6.26 -38.45
C LEU A 170 -9.76 7.31 -38.03
N MET A 171 -10.13 7.35 -36.74
CA MET A 171 -11.04 8.38 -36.20
C MET A 171 -10.44 9.79 -36.33
N LEU A 172 -9.17 9.97 -35.99
CA LEU A 172 -8.50 11.26 -36.13
C LEU A 172 -8.52 11.74 -37.59
N ARG A 173 -8.26 10.85 -38.55
CA ARG A 173 -8.34 11.16 -39.98
C ARG A 173 -9.74 11.59 -40.41
N GLN A 174 -10.80 10.93 -39.93
CA GLN A 174 -12.18 11.34 -40.20
C GLN A 174 -12.49 12.74 -39.65
N MET A 175 -11.86 13.12 -38.54
CA MET A 175 -11.98 14.46 -37.94
C MET A 175 -11.05 15.50 -38.60
N GLY A 176 -10.42 15.17 -39.73
CA GLY A 176 -9.58 16.09 -40.51
C GLY A 176 -8.13 16.18 -40.03
N TRP A 177 -7.67 15.27 -39.18
CA TRP A 177 -6.26 15.20 -38.79
C TRP A 177 -5.42 14.42 -39.81
N SER A 178 -4.27 14.98 -40.18
CA SER A 178 -3.24 14.30 -40.98
C SER A 178 -1.90 14.34 -40.25
N GLU A 179 -1.01 13.40 -40.59
CA GLU A 179 0.32 13.34 -39.99
C GLU A 179 1.08 14.66 -40.25
N GLY A 180 1.61 15.27 -39.18
CA GLY A 180 2.26 16.58 -39.24
C GLY A 180 1.30 17.78 -39.30
N SER A 181 -0.02 17.59 -39.16
CA SER A 181 -0.99 18.68 -39.12
C SER A 181 -1.77 18.74 -37.81
N GLY A 182 -2.15 19.94 -37.39
CA GLY A 182 -3.00 20.17 -36.23
C GLY A 182 -4.45 19.72 -36.47
N LEU A 183 -5.10 19.18 -35.44
CA LEU A 183 -6.52 18.83 -35.48
C LEU A 183 -7.42 20.10 -35.49
N GLY A 184 -8.53 20.08 -36.23
CA GLY A 184 -9.54 21.15 -36.27
C GLY A 184 -9.67 21.84 -37.63
N ALA A 185 -10.74 22.62 -37.83
CA ALA A 185 -11.13 23.17 -39.13
C ALA A 185 -10.03 24.00 -39.81
N SER A 186 -9.30 24.80 -39.04
CA SER A 186 -8.17 25.63 -39.52
C SER A 186 -6.80 25.05 -39.15
N ARG A 187 -6.72 23.75 -38.82
CA ARG A 187 -5.48 23.07 -38.38
C ARG A 187 -4.83 23.69 -37.14
N GLN A 188 -5.64 24.31 -36.28
CA GLN A 188 -5.21 25.04 -35.09
C GLN A 188 -4.76 24.15 -33.92
N GLY A 189 -4.98 22.84 -34.00
CA GLY A 189 -4.55 21.89 -32.97
C GLY A 189 -3.03 21.74 -32.87
N ARG A 190 -2.54 21.23 -31.74
CA ARG A 190 -1.11 20.99 -31.52
C ARG A 190 -0.63 19.90 -32.49
N THR A 191 0.49 20.18 -33.16
CA THR A 191 1.14 19.22 -34.05
C THR A 191 2.09 18.29 -33.29
N GLU A 192 2.65 18.78 -32.18
CA GLU A 192 3.58 18.02 -31.35
C GLU A 192 2.85 17.24 -30.24
N PRO A 193 3.31 16.00 -29.92
CA PRO A 193 2.82 15.25 -28.78
C PRO A 193 3.03 16.00 -27.46
N ILE A 194 2.08 15.86 -26.54
CA ILE A 194 2.19 16.47 -25.21
C ILE A 194 3.26 15.71 -24.40
N PRO A 195 4.31 16.39 -23.89
CA PRO A 195 5.34 15.73 -23.11
C PRO A 195 4.81 15.27 -21.76
N MET A 196 5.24 14.08 -21.32
CA MET A 196 4.90 13.56 -20.00
C MET A 196 5.83 14.17 -18.94
N HIS A 197 5.27 14.95 -18.02
CA HIS A 197 6.00 15.46 -16.87
C HIS A 197 5.80 14.54 -15.66
N LEU A 198 6.88 13.93 -15.16
CA LEU A 198 6.85 13.13 -13.93
C LEU A 198 6.90 14.07 -12.72
N GLY A 199 5.81 14.13 -11.96
CA GLY A 199 5.72 14.92 -10.74
C GLY A 199 6.74 14.46 -9.70
N GLN A 200 7.62 15.37 -9.27
CA GLN A 200 8.72 15.05 -8.36
C GLN A 200 8.30 14.93 -6.89
N ARG A 201 7.06 15.30 -6.56
CA ARG A 201 6.52 15.27 -5.20
C ARG A 201 5.31 14.35 -5.13
N ARG A 202 5.18 13.65 -4.00
CA ARG A 202 3.95 12.93 -3.59
C ARG A 202 2.85 13.92 -3.19
N GLN A 203 2.52 14.85 -4.08
CA GLN A 203 1.46 15.83 -3.88
C GLN A 203 0.47 15.67 -5.04
N GLY A 204 -0.82 15.86 -4.74
CA GLY A 204 -1.87 15.80 -5.75
C GLY A 204 -1.74 16.93 -6.77
N LEU A 205 -2.59 16.88 -7.80
CA LEU A 205 -2.66 17.90 -8.86
C LEU A 205 -3.26 19.24 -8.37
N GLY A 206 -3.81 19.28 -7.15
CA GLY A 206 -4.27 20.50 -6.50
C GLY A 206 -3.31 20.93 -5.40
N ARG A 207 -2.87 22.19 -5.46
CA ARG A 207 -2.39 22.94 -4.28
C ARG A 207 -3.52 23.84 -3.80
#